data_AF-A0AAV1KY44-F1
#
_entry.id   AF-A0AAV1KY44-F1
#
_cell.length_a   1.000
_cell.length_b   1.000
_cell.length_c   1.000
_cell.angle_alpha   90.00
_cell.angle_beta   90.00
_cell.angle_gamma   90.00
#
_symmetry.space_group_name_H-M   'P 1'
#
loop_
_entity.id
_entity.type
_entity.pdbx_description
1 polymer ?
#
loop_
_entity_poly.entity_id
_entity_poly.type
_entity_poly.pdbx_seq_one_letter_code
_entity_poly.pdbx_strand_id
1 'polypeptide(L)'
;MGTDYNEYRREMVTLHLPFRHEESEILAESRYLQLYEENEALILDRRKEFESNLDIEKTLEICRELCREYVSDDGEEINDVVSRIPNENPFAELYHNPNADLNDDLRLALFDKLGSIAKKKDNILPYPEFYGLMRKANEEQREILFHTIHHSISNNEPMQKPLLIYLTGPAGSGKTFVIKALMEIYNRFSDTDGIFNAYIACASTGKAATAIGGTTVHNALSISLSRLLPLNIEKAHQYRALFELIKVIIIDEVSMVSSELLEQINERLKHITGLFTKAFGGLDEILFGD
;
A
#
# COMPACT_ATOMS: atom_id res chain seq x y z
N MET A 1 -23.11 -20.68 -23.60
CA MET A 1 -22.16 -21.68 -24.14
C MET A 1 -21.45 -21.19 -25.40
N GLY A 2 -22.11 -20.56 -26.38
CA GLY A 2 -21.42 -20.09 -27.61
C GLY A 2 -20.54 -18.83 -27.45
N THR A 3 -20.88 -17.92 -26.54
CA THR A 3 -20.11 -16.69 -26.27
C THR A 3 -18.78 -16.97 -25.57
N ASP A 4 -18.81 -17.85 -24.58
CA ASP A 4 -17.65 -18.29 -23.79
C ASP A 4 -16.56 -18.94 -24.66
N TYR A 5 -16.98 -19.70 -25.68
CA TYR A 5 -16.05 -20.37 -26.59
C TYR A 5 -15.40 -19.43 -27.62
N ASN A 6 -16.12 -18.39 -28.07
CA ASN A 6 -15.54 -17.36 -28.93
C ASN A 6 -14.56 -16.47 -28.17
N GLU A 7 -14.88 -16.18 -26.91
CA GLU A 7 -14.03 -15.42 -26.00
C GLU A 7 -12.73 -16.17 -25.72
N TYR A 8 -12.81 -17.48 -25.44
CA TYR A 8 -11.65 -18.36 -25.34
C TYR A 8 -10.76 -18.32 -26.60
N ARG A 9 -11.34 -18.46 -27.80
CA ARG A 9 -10.56 -18.41 -29.06
C ARG A 9 -9.86 -17.08 -29.26
N ARG A 10 -10.54 -15.98 -28.93
CA ARG A 10 -9.95 -14.63 -28.97
C ARG A 10 -8.74 -14.54 -28.05
N GLU A 11 -8.91 -14.93 -26.78
CA GLU A 11 -7.83 -14.89 -25.78
C GLU A 11 -6.63 -15.75 -26.19
N MET A 12 -6.87 -16.95 -26.70
CA MET A 12 -5.80 -17.84 -27.16
C MET A 12 -5.01 -17.26 -28.33
N VAL A 13 -5.66 -16.56 -29.26
CA VAL A 13 -4.98 -15.87 -30.37
C VAL A 13 -4.17 -14.68 -29.83
N THR A 14 -4.75 -13.86 -28.96
CA THR A 14 -4.07 -12.70 -28.37
C THR A 14 -2.85 -13.10 -27.54
N LEU A 15 -2.92 -14.20 -26.79
CA LEU A 15 -1.84 -14.62 -25.89
C LEU A 15 -0.70 -15.34 -26.62
N HIS A 16 -1.01 -16.07 -27.70
CA HIS A 16 -0.06 -17.01 -28.30
C HIS A 16 0.34 -16.68 -29.74
N LEU A 17 -0.21 -15.66 -30.37
CA LEU A 17 0.21 -15.20 -31.70
C LEU A 17 0.73 -13.75 -31.67
N PRO A 18 1.81 -13.44 -32.41
CA PRO A 18 2.30 -12.08 -32.51
C PRO A 18 1.38 -11.24 -33.40
N PHE A 19 0.96 -10.08 -32.92
CA PHE A 19 0.19 -9.08 -33.67
C PHE A 19 0.71 -7.68 -33.34
N ARG A 20 0.42 -6.69 -34.19
CA ARG A 20 0.81 -5.29 -33.93
C ARG A 20 -0.36 -4.41 -33.49
N HIS A 21 -1.56 -4.69 -34.00
CA HIS A 21 -2.77 -3.92 -33.67
C HIS A 21 -3.96 -4.86 -33.48
N GLU A 22 -4.43 -5.01 -32.25
CA GLU A 22 -5.49 -5.97 -31.89
C GLU A 22 -6.80 -5.71 -32.64
N GLU A 23 -7.21 -4.43 -32.75
CA GLU A 23 -8.48 -4.05 -33.36
C GLU A 23 -8.58 -4.43 -34.84
N SER A 24 -7.50 -4.26 -35.60
CA SER A 24 -7.49 -4.49 -37.05
C SER A 24 -7.04 -5.89 -37.46
N GLU A 25 -6.15 -6.51 -36.67
CA GLU A 25 -5.56 -7.82 -37.01
C GLU A 25 -6.29 -8.99 -36.34
N ILE A 26 -6.93 -8.78 -35.18
CA ILE A 26 -7.56 -9.84 -34.39
C ILE A 26 -9.08 -9.67 -34.33
N LEU A 27 -9.56 -8.48 -33.96
CA LEU A 27 -10.98 -8.24 -33.66
C LEU A 27 -11.83 -7.93 -34.89
N ALA A 28 -11.26 -7.26 -35.90
CA ALA A 28 -11.95 -6.91 -37.14
C ALA A 28 -12.61 -8.15 -37.76
N GLU A 29 -13.91 -8.07 -38.01
CA GLU A 29 -14.68 -9.14 -38.66
C GLU A 29 -14.59 -10.51 -37.95
N SER A 30 -14.27 -10.55 -36.66
CA SER A 30 -14.02 -11.78 -35.90
C SER A 30 -12.90 -12.67 -36.49
N ARG A 31 -11.86 -12.04 -37.03
CA ARG A 31 -10.70 -12.71 -37.65
C ARG A 31 -9.98 -13.68 -36.71
N TYR A 32 -10.07 -13.47 -35.41
CA TYR A 32 -9.60 -14.39 -34.37
C TYR A 32 -10.14 -15.83 -34.53
N LEU A 33 -11.33 -16.04 -35.10
CA LEU A 33 -11.87 -17.38 -35.35
C LEU A 33 -11.03 -18.14 -36.39
N GLN A 34 -10.68 -17.48 -37.49
CA GLN A 34 -9.85 -18.05 -38.55
C GLN A 34 -8.41 -18.22 -38.08
N LEU A 35 -7.86 -17.20 -37.42
CA LEU A 35 -6.50 -17.23 -36.87
C LEU A 35 -6.32 -18.36 -35.86
N TYR A 36 -7.32 -18.62 -35.02
CA TYR A 36 -7.31 -19.74 -34.09
C TYR A 36 -7.29 -21.08 -34.83
N GLU A 37 -8.16 -21.29 -35.81
CA GLU A 37 -8.25 -22.54 -36.57
C GLU A 37 -6.98 -22.82 -37.40
N GLU A 38 -6.38 -21.78 -38.00
CA GLU A 38 -5.15 -21.90 -38.79
C GLU A 38 -3.91 -22.20 -37.94
N ASN A 39 -3.92 -21.80 -36.66
CA ASN A 39 -2.75 -21.86 -35.78
C ASN A 39 -2.96 -22.70 -34.51
N GLU A 40 -4.04 -23.49 -34.43
CA GLU A 40 -4.44 -24.20 -33.22
C GLU A 40 -3.31 -25.07 -32.64
N ALA A 41 -2.59 -25.80 -33.50
CA ALA A 41 -1.47 -26.64 -33.08
C ALA A 41 -0.33 -25.83 -32.45
N LEU A 42 0.00 -24.66 -33.01
CA LEU A 42 1.05 -23.78 -32.51
C LEU A 42 0.63 -23.11 -31.18
N ILE A 43 -0.63 -22.70 -31.10
CA ILE A 43 -1.22 -22.12 -29.90
C ILE A 43 -1.17 -23.13 -28.75
N LEU A 44 -1.59 -24.38 -28.99
CA LEU A 44 -1.58 -25.44 -27.97
C LEU A 44 -0.17 -25.86 -27.54
N ASP A 45 0.82 -25.78 -28.43
CA ASP A 45 2.22 -26.07 -28.11
C ASP A 45 2.84 -24.96 -27.24
N ARG A 46 2.65 -23.69 -27.63
CA ARG A 46 3.06 -22.53 -26.82
C ARG A 46 2.35 -22.52 -25.47
N ARG A 47 1.06 -22.86 -25.45
CA ARG A 47 0.29 -22.97 -24.21
C ARG A 47 0.92 -23.97 -23.24
N LYS A 48 1.40 -25.12 -23.71
CA LYS A 48 2.12 -26.08 -22.86
C LYS A 48 3.44 -25.52 -22.32
N GLU A 49 4.16 -24.73 -23.12
CA GLU A 49 5.40 -24.07 -22.68
C GLU A 49 5.14 -23.10 -21.51
N PHE A 50 4.05 -22.32 -21.56
CA PHE A 50 3.73 -21.30 -20.56
C PHE A 50 2.87 -21.81 -19.38
N GLU A 51 2.03 -22.84 -19.58
CA GLU A 51 1.12 -23.38 -18.54
C GLU A 51 1.63 -24.65 -17.87
N SER A 52 2.71 -25.28 -18.34
CA SER A 52 3.26 -26.52 -17.74
C SER A 52 3.67 -26.40 -16.27
N ASN A 53 3.89 -25.17 -15.79
CA ASN A 53 4.24 -24.88 -14.39
C ASN A 53 3.11 -24.24 -13.58
N LEU A 54 1.92 -24.03 -14.17
CA LEU A 54 0.81 -23.39 -13.49
C LEU A 54 -0.18 -24.47 -13.00
N ASP A 55 0.02 -24.92 -11.76
CA ASP A 55 -0.99 -25.72 -11.06
C ASP A 55 -2.16 -24.78 -10.69
N ILE A 56 -3.10 -24.64 -11.63
CA ILE A 56 -4.27 -23.76 -11.51
C ILE A 56 -5.09 -24.14 -10.27
N GLU A 57 -5.16 -25.44 -9.94
CA GLU A 57 -5.87 -25.94 -8.78
C GLU A 57 -5.18 -25.48 -7.48
N LYS A 58 -3.86 -25.65 -7.36
CA LYS A 58 -3.11 -25.09 -6.22
C LYS A 58 -3.16 -23.58 -6.16
N THR A 59 -3.12 -22.89 -7.30
CA THR A 59 -3.17 -21.42 -7.33
C THR A 59 -4.53 -20.92 -6.85
N LEU A 60 -5.62 -21.58 -7.28
CA LEU A 60 -6.97 -21.29 -6.79
C LEU A 60 -7.15 -21.70 -5.34
N GLU A 61 -6.51 -22.77 -4.89
CA GLU A 61 -6.54 -23.22 -3.50
C GLU A 61 -5.79 -22.26 -2.57
N ILE A 62 -4.58 -21.81 -2.95
CA ILE A 62 -3.83 -20.75 -2.27
C ILE A 62 -4.65 -19.45 -2.24
N CYS A 63 -5.25 -19.05 -3.36
CA CYS A 63 -6.11 -17.86 -3.40
C CYS A 63 -7.35 -18.01 -2.49
N ARG A 64 -7.94 -19.22 -2.42
CA ARG A 64 -9.08 -19.49 -1.53
C ARG A 64 -8.68 -19.57 -0.06
N GLU A 65 -7.52 -20.12 0.26
CA GLU A 65 -6.95 -20.16 1.62
C GLU A 65 -6.62 -18.75 2.10
N LEU A 66 -5.93 -17.96 1.27
CA LEU A 66 -5.67 -16.54 1.53
C LEU A 66 -6.98 -15.77 1.74
N CYS A 67 -8.02 -16.04 0.95
CA CYS A 67 -9.34 -15.42 1.13
C CYS A 67 -10.12 -15.96 2.34
N ARG A 68 -9.94 -17.24 2.73
CA ARG A 68 -10.63 -17.85 3.87
C ARG A 68 -10.05 -17.41 5.21
N GLU A 69 -8.74 -17.15 5.31
CA GLU A 69 -8.14 -16.54 6.50
C GLU A 69 -8.72 -15.13 6.80
N TYR A 70 -9.31 -14.45 5.80
CA TYR A 70 -10.02 -13.18 6.00
C TYR A 70 -11.52 -13.31 6.30
N VAL A 71 -12.10 -14.52 6.22
CA VAL A 71 -13.57 -14.71 6.31
C VAL A 71 -13.97 -15.76 7.35
N SER A 72 -13.05 -16.33 8.13
CA SER A 72 -13.43 -17.24 9.21
C SER A 72 -13.99 -16.47 10.42
N ASP A 73 -15.32 -16.49 10.48
CA ASP A 73 -16.18 -16.60 11.67
C ASP A 73 -16.32 -15.35 12.55
N ASP A 74 -17.36 -14.55 12.25
CA ASP A 74 -18.24 -13.90 13.22
C ASP A 74 -19.44 -13.34 12.44
N GLY A 75 -20.21 -14.28 11.88
CA GLY A 75 -21.46 -14.01 11.20
C GLY A 75 -22.63 -14.04 12.17
N GLU A 76 -22.63 -13.21 13.21
CA GLU A 76 -23.86 -12.92 13.97
C GLU A 76 -23.76 -11.56 14.69
N GLU A 77 -24.73 -10.69 14.35
CA GLU A 77 -25.13 -9.44 15.01
C GLU A 77 -24.08 -8.33 15.24
N ILE A 78 -23.95 -7.40 14.28
CA ILE A 78 -23.62 -6.01 14.61
C ILE A 78 -24.36 -5.03 13.66
N ASN A 79 -25.66 -4.87 13.87
CA ASN A 79 -26.31 -3.57 13.61
C ASN A 79 -26.09 -2.71 14.87
N ASP A 80 -25.79 -1.42 14.70
CA ASP A 80 -25.54 -0.38 15.74
C ASP A 80 -24.11 -0.20 16.31
N VAL A 81 -23.14 0.24 15.49
CA VAL A 81 -21.87 0.83 15.99
C VAL A 81 -21.60 2.26 15.48
N VAL A 82 -22.58 2.92 14.85
CA VAL A 82 -22.36 4.27 14.27
C VAL A 82 -22.30 5.40 15.33
N SER A 83 -22.36 5.12 16.63
CA SER A 83 -22.46 6.19 17.66
C SER A 83 -21.69 5.98 18.97
N ARG A 84 -20.78 5.00 19.07
CA ARG A 84 -19.97 4.86 20.30
C ARG A 84 -18.73 5.76 20.23
N ILE A 85 -18.76 6.83 21.03
CA ILE A 85 -17.56 7.56 21.47
C ILE A 85 -16.57 6.51 22.01
N PRO A 86 -15.31 6.45 21.55
CA PRO A 86 -14.38 5.44 22.05
C PRO A 86 -14.15 5.72 23.54
N ASN A 87 -14.52 4.76 24.40
CA ASN A 87 -14.08 4.77 25.79
C ASN A 87 -12.56 4.74 25.81
N GLU A 88 -11.94 5.59 26.62
CA GLU A 88 -10.50 5.59 26.83
C GLU A 88 -10.05 4.19 27.24
N ASN A 89 -9.02 3.67 26.55
CA ASN A 89 -8.48 2.35 26.82
C ASN A 89 -7.96 2.32 28.27
N PRO A 90 -8.51 1.47 29.17
CA PRO A 90 -8.10 1.43 30.57
C PRO A 90 -6.65 0.94 30.77
N PHE A 91 -6.00 0.49 29.70
CA PHE A 91 -4.59 0.11 29.66
C PHE A 91 -3.72 1.10 28.87
N ALA A 92 -4.25 2.25 28.43
CA ALA A 92 -3.48 3.27 27.70
C ALA A 92 -2.18 3.65 28.44
N GLU A 93 -2.26 3.79 29.77
CA GLU A 93 -1.11 4.14 30.61
C GLU A 93 -0.02 3.06 30.65
N LEU A 94 -0.37 1.77 30.43
CA LEU A 94 0.64 0.71 30.34
C LEU A 94 1.47 0.82 29.08
N TYR A 95 0.88 1.22 27.93
CA TYR A 95 1.61 1.42 26.67
C TYR A 95 2.58 2.61 26.74
N HIS A 96 2.27 3.62 27.56
CA HIS A 96 3.08 4.82 27.70
C HIS A 96 4.11 4.76 28.83
N ASN A 97 4.26 3.63 29.54
CA ASN A 97 5.24 3.51 30.62
C ASN A 97 6.67 3.32 30.05
N PRO A 98 7.58 4.30 30.23
CA PRO A 98 8.94 4.26 29.65
C PRO A 98 9.89 3.29 30.38
N ASN A 99 9.46 2.67 31.49
CA ASN A 99 10.28 1.76 32.31
C ASN A 99 9.88 0.28 32.18
N ALA A 100 9.04 -0.08 31.21
CA ALA A 100 8.61 -1.46 31.01
C ALA A 100 9.40 -2.09 29.85
N ASP A 101 10.58 -2.66 30.14
CA ASP A 101 11.25 -3.60 29.20
C ASP A 101 10.31 -4.78 28.81
N LEU A 102 9.23 -4.99 29.57
CA LEU A 102 8.16 -5.96 29.31
C LEU A 102 7.22 -5.57 28.14
N ASN A 103 7.26 -4.33 27.65
CA ASN A 103 6.35 -3.82 26.62
C ASN A 103 6.83 -4.06 25.18
N ASP A 104 8.14 -4.20 24.97
CA ASP A 104 8.69 -4.34 23.62
C ASP A 104 8.28 -5.67 23.00
N ASP A 105 8.34 -6.77 23.76
CA ASP A 105 7.89 -8.09 23.32
C ASP A 105 6.38 -8.11 23.03
N LEU A 106 5.59 -7.37 23.83
CA LEU A 106 4.14 -7.28 23.67
C LEU A 106 3.77 -6.41 22.45
N ARG A 107 4.50 -5.32 22.21
CA ARG A 107 4.40 -4.50 20.99
C ARG A 107 4.85 -5.27 19.76
N LEU A 108 5.95 -5.99 19.84
CA LEU A 108 6.45 -6.86 18.77
C LEU A 108 5.41 -7.92 18.44
N ALA A 109 4.82 -8.59 19.44
CA ALA A 109 3.76 -9.57 19.23
C ALA A 109 2.46 -8.97 18.67
N LEU A 110 2.09 -7.75 19.09
CA LEU A 110 0.95 -7.01 18.53
C LEU A 110 1.16 -6.68 17.05
N PHE A 111 2.38 -6.30 16.68
CA PHE A 111 2.72 -5.84 15.34
C PHE A 111 3.19 -6.94 14.40
N ASP A 112 3.51 -8.14 14.89
CA ASP A 112 3.86 -9.30 14.08
C ASP A 112 2.74 -9.65 13.09
N LYS A 113 1.48 -9.55 13.53
CA LYS A 113 0.28 -9.72 12.69
C LYS A 113 0.12 -8.62 11.62
N LEU A 114 0.78 -7.48 11.79
CA LEU A 114 0.82 -6.37 10.84
C LEU A 114 2.16 -6.28 10.10
N GLY A 115 2.96 -7.36 10.07
CA GLY A 115 4.35 -7.34 9.63
C GLY A 115 4.65 -6.76 8.24
N SER A 116 3.65 -6.68 7.36
CA SER A 116 3.80 -6.00 6.05
C SER A 116 3.93 -4.47 6.17
N ILE A 117 3.36 -3.87 7.22
CA ILE A 117 3.35 -2.43 7.48
C ILE A 117 4.14 -2.01 8.73
N ALA A 118 4.16 -2.84 9.77
CA ALA A 118 4.86 -2.54 11.01
C ALA A 118 6.35 -2.92 10.92
N LYS A 119 7.07 -2.17 10.08
CA LYS A 119 8.50 -2.41 9.82
C LYS A 119 9.38 -1.72 10.87
N LYS A 120 10.46 -2.39 11.26
CA LYS A 120 11.47 -1.84 12.18
C LYS A 120 12.22 -0.68 11.52
N LYS A 121 12.78 0.17 12.36
CA LYS A 121 13.55 1.35 12.00
C LYS A 121 14.98 0.99 11.59
N ASP A 122 15.14 0.49 10.37
CA ASP A 122 16.38 -0.05 9.82
C ASP A 122 17.08 0.85 8.79
N ASN A 123 16.44 1.94 8.36
CA ASN A 123 16.93 2.85 7.33
C ASN A 123 17.68 4.10 7.87
N ILE A 124 18.05 4.16 9.15
CA ILE A 124 18.77 5.31 9.71
C ILE A 124 20.25 5.23 9.31
N LEU A 125 20.68 6.15 8.46
CA LEU A 125 22.07 6.24 8.02
C LEU A 125 22.98 6.91 9.09
N PRO A 126 24.29 6.63 9.10
CA PRO A 126 25.24 7.48 9.82
C PRO A 126 25.18 8.93 9.29
N TYR A 127 25.37 9.93 10.17
CA TYR A 127 25.31 11.34 9.77
C TYR A 127 26.15 11.71 8.53
N PRO A 128 27.40 11.23 8.36
CA PRO A 128 28.18 11.52 7.15
C PRO A 128 27.50 11.04 5.87
N GLU A 129 26.87 9.87 5.90
CA GLU A 129 26.15 9.29 4.78
C GLU A 129 24.83 10.02 4.52
N PHE A 130 24.10 10.38 5.57
CA PHE A 130 22.91 11.22 5.48
C PHE A 130 23.21 12.57 4.83
N TYR A 131 24.27 13.26 5.27
CA TYR A 131 24.69 14.51 4.63
C TYR A 131 25.14 14.28 3.19
N GLY A 132 25.75 13.13 2.88
CA GLY A 132 26.04 12.70 1.51
C GLY A 132 24.77 12.54 0.67
N LEU A 133 23.72 11.94 1.22
CA LEU A 133 22.41 11.78 0.58
C LEU A 133 21.80 13.16 0.26
N MET A 134 21.75 14.07 1.24
CA MET A 134 21.21 15.42 1.07
C MET A 134 21.96 16.24 0.01
N ARG A 135 23.28 16.03 -0.15
CA ARG A 135 24.09 16.69 -1.18
C ARG A 135 23.87 16.13 -2.59
N LYS A 136 23.42 14.89 -2.72
CA LYS A 136 23.11 14.27 -4.02
C LYS A 136 21.79 14.78 -4.61
N ALA A 137 20.88 15.28 -3.76
CA ALA A 137 19.62 15.86 -4.21
C ALA A 137 19.86 17.10 -5.09
N ASN A 138 19.07 17.25 -6.16
CA ASN A 138 19.03 18.48 -6.95
C ASN A 138 18.36 19.62 -6.15
N GLU A 139 18.25 20.82 -6.72
CA GLU A 139 17.71 21.99 -6.00
C GLU A 139 16.26 21.79 -5.53
N GLU A 140 15.36 21.40 -6.43
CA GLU A 140 13.93 21.18 -6.15
C GLU A 140 13.72 20.03 -5.13
N GLN A 141 14.43 18.91 -5.31
CA GLN A 141 14.40 17.79 -4.37
C GLN A 141 14.86 18.23 -2.98
N ARG A 142 15.93 19.02 -2.91
CA ARG A 142 16.51 19.47 -1.64
C ARG A 142 15.58 20.42 -0.89
N GLU A 143 14.85 21.28 -1.61
CA GLU A 143 13.84 22.16 -1.02
C GLU A 143 12.76 21.35 -0.30
N ILE A 144 12.21 20.32 -0.95
CA ILE A 144 11.20 19.43 -0.36
C ILE A 144 11.76 18.72 0.88
N LEU A 145 12.98 18.17 0.79
CA LEU A 145 13.61 17.46 1.91
C LEU A 145 13.82 18.39 3.11
N PHE A 146 14.30 19.62 2.90
CA PHE A 146 14.45 20.60 3.98
C PHE A 146 13.11 21.04 4.56
N HIS A 147 12.09 21.24 3.72
CA HIS A 147 10.74 21.56 4.17
C HIS A 147 10.19 20.45 5.08
N THR A 148 10.37 19.18 4.71
CA THR A 148 9.96 18.04 5.55
C THR A 148 10.74 17.96 6.86
N ILE A 149 12.06 18.25 6.86
CA ILE A 149 12.86 18.29 8.09
C ILE A 149 12.34 19.39 9.03
N HIS A 150 12.11 20.59 8.50
CA HIS A 150 11.58 21.70 9.28
C HIS A 150 10.22 21.35 9.87
N HIS A 151 9.32 20.80 9.05
CA HIS A 151 8.00 20.33 9.49
C HIS A 151 8.11 19.29 10.61
N SER A 152 8.97 18.28 10.44
CA SER A 152 9.14 17.18 11.41
C SER A 152 9.65 17.67 12.77
N ILE A 153 10.56 18.65 12.79
CA ILE A 153 11.12 19.23 14.02
C ILE A 153 10.12 20.20 14.68
N SER A 154 9.32 20.91 13.89
CA SER A 154 8.32 21.87 14.38
C SER A 154 7.02 21.23 14.90
N ASN A 155 6.77 19.95 14.61
CA ASN A 155 5.52 19.22 14.91
C ASN A 155 5.10 19.17 16.40
N ASN A 156 5.86 19.77 17.31
CA ASN A 156 5.47 19.97 18.71
C ASN A 156 4.49 21.14 18.90
N GLU A 157 4.14 21.88 17.85
CA GLU A 157 3.14 22.95 17.95
C GLU A 157 1.69 22.43 17.82
N PRO A 158 0.78 22.78 18.75
CA PRO A 158 -0.55 22.18 18.87
C PRO A 158 -1.53 22.49 17.71
N MET A 159 -1.11 23.22 16.67
CA MET A 159 -1.95 23.63 15.53
C MET A 159 -1.32 23.39 14.16
N GLN A 160 -0.24 22.61 14.07
CA GLN A 160 0.41 22.39 12.79
C GLN A 160 -0.50 21.57 11.86
N LYS A 161 -0.71 22.09 10.64
CA LYS A 161 -1.50 21.44 9.60
C LYS A 161 -0.68 20.27 9.03
N PRO A 162 -1.29 19.11 8.74
CA PRO A 162 -0.58 18.01 8.09
C PRO A 162 0.00 18.45 6.74
N LEU A 163 1.15 17.88 6.43
CA LEU A 163 1.85 18.09 5.17
C LEU A 163 1.19 17.23 4.09
N LEU A 164 0.50 17.87 3.14
CA LEU A 164 -0.12 17.20 2.00
C LEU A 164 0.60 17.63 0.73
N ILE A 165 1.40 16.74 0.14
CA ILE A 165 2.24 17.03 -1.02
C ILE A 165 1.93 16.05 -2.15
N TYR A 166 1.80 16.57 -3.37
CA TYR A 166 1.86 15.79 -4.59
C TYR A 166 3.14 16.12 -5.37
N LEU A 167 3.99 15.12 -5.58
CA LEU A 167 5.25 15.20 -6.31
C LEU A 167 5.11 14.48 -7.65
N THR A 168 5.21 15.24 -8.72
CA THR A 168 5.19 14.73 -10.09
C THR A 168 6.53 14.96 -10.77
N GLY A 169 6.84 14.12 -11.75
CA GLY A 169 8.02 14.27 -12.59
C GLY A 169 8.17 13.09 -13.53
N PRO A 170 8.77 13.29 -14.72
CA PRO A 170 8.92 12.21 -15.70
C PRO A 170 9.77 11.06 -15.17
N ALA A 171 9.70 9.90 -15.84
CA ALA A 171 10.56 8.77 -15.54
C ALA A 171 12.05 9.17 -15.52
N GLY A 172 12.79 8.70 -14.52
CA GLY A 172 14.21 9.04 -14.34
C GLY A 172 14.48 10.36 -13.60
N SER A 173 13.45 11.11 -13.18
CA SER A 173 13.59 12.34 -12.38
C SER A 173 14.07 12.14 -10.94
N GLY A 174 14.18 10.88 -10.48
CA GLY A 174 14.65 10.55 -9.13
C GLY A 174 13.56 10.46 -8.07
N LYS A 175 12.28 10.24 -8.42
CA LYS A 175 11.17 10.06 -7.46
C LYS A 175 11.51 9.05 -6.35
N THR A 176 11.99 7.86 -6.73
CA THR A 176 12.43 6.83 -5.77
C THR A 176 13.56 7.28 -4.84
N PHE A 177 14.46 8.15 -5.30
CA PHE A 177 15.51 8.71 -4.45
C PHE A 177 14.91 9.63 -3.38
N VAL A 178 13.97 10.50 -3.78
CA VAL A 178 13.26 11.40 -2.85
C VAL A 178 12.44 10.59 -1.84
N ILE A 179 11.71 9.57 -2.28
CA ILE A 179 10.95 8.67 -1.39
C ILE A 179 11.85 8.08 -0.30
N LYS A 180 13.00 7.52 -0.67
CA LYS A 180 13.94 6.93 0.29
C LYS A 180 14.53 7.97 1.26
N ALA A 181 14.82 9.18 0.78
CA ALA A 181 15.30 10.26 1.61
C ALA A 181 14.22 10.75 2.60
N LEU A 182 12.96 10.85 2.18
CA LEU A 182 11.85 11.19 3.07
C LEU A 182 11.62 10.12 4.15
N MET A 183 11.63 8.84 3.78
CA MET A 183 11.53 7.72 4.72
C MET A 183 12.59 7.81 5.82
N GLU A 184 13.82 8.16 5.43
CA GLU A 184 14.93 8.31 6.38
C GLU A 184 14.77 9.58 7.25
N ILE A 185 14.32 10.70 6.68
CA ILE A 185 14.02 11.95 7.41
C ILE A 185 12.93 11.73 8.45
N TYR A 186 11.81 11.11 8.09
CA TYR A 186 10.71 10.85 9.02
C TYR A 186 11.18 9.97 10.17
N ASN A 187 11.95 8.91 9.89
CA ASN A 187 12.53 8.11 10.95
C ASN A 187 13.52 8.90 11.80
N ARG A 188 14.39 9.71 11.20
CA ARG A 188 15.43 10.45 11.93
C ARG A 188 14.86 11.53 12.86
N PHE A 189 13.85 12.27 12.40
CA PHE A 189 13.40 13.50 13.06
C PHE A 189 12.02 13.41 13.72
N SER A 190 11.26 12.33 13.50
CA SER A 190 9.98 12.15 14.21
C SER A 190 10.19 11.63 15.62
N ASP A 191 9.48 12.24 16.57
CA ASP A 191 9.38 11.73 17.94
C ASP A 191 8.51 10.48 17.97
N THR A 192 9.18 9.32 18.06
CA THR A 192 8.61 7.97 18.01
C THR A 192 9.34 7.08 19.00
N ASP A 193 8.85 5.86 19.22
CA ASP A 193 9.45 4.87 20.13
C ASP A 193 10.89 4.46 19.78
N GLY A 194 11.36 4.82 18.58
CA GLY A 194 12.70 4.48 18.09
C GLY A 194 12.85 3.05 17.57
N ILE A 195 11.78 2.25 17.62
CA ILE A 195 11.79 0.82 17.26
C ILE A 195 11.18 0.63 15.87
N PHE A 196 10.03 1.25 15.61
CA PHE A 196 9.30 1.12 14.36
C PHE A 196 9.46 2.34 13.46
N ASN A 197 9.16 2.15 12.17
CA ASN A 197 9.15 3.25 11.21
C ASN A 197 8.06 4.26 11.56
N ALA A 198 8.38 5.53 11.43
CA ALA A 198 7.45 6.65 11.52
C ALA A 198 6.65 6.89 10.22
N TYR A 199 6.81 6.00 9.23
CA TYR A 199 6.17 6.11 7.92
C TYR A 199 5.56 4.79 7.49
N ILE A 200 4.55 4.87 6.63
CA ILE A 200 4.09 3.77 5.79
C ILE A 200 4.39 4.12 4.34
N ALA A 201 5.19 3.29 3.67
CA ALA A 201 5.45 3.41 2.24
C ALA A 201 4.60 2.40 1.48
N CYS A 202 3.80 2.89 0.54
CA CYS A 202 2.95 2.06 -0.29
C CYS A 202 2.90 2.52 -1.75
N ALA A 203 2.35 1.66 -2.61
CA ALA A 203 2.12 1.98 -4.02
C ALA A 203 0.84 1.32 -4.54
N SER A 204 0.40 1.73 -5.72
CA SER A 204 -0.78 1.15 -6.40
C SER A 204 -0.59 -0.33 -6.77
N THR A 205 0.61 -0.72 -7.19
CA THR A 205 0.94 -2.10 -7.63
C THR A 205 2.01 -2.76 -6.77
N GLY A 206 2.02 -4.11 -6.73
CA GLY A 206 3.00 -4.86 -5.94
C GLY A 206 4.45 -4.67 -6.40
N LYS A 207 4.67 -4.50 -7.71
CA LYS A 207 6.01 -4.25 -8.27
C LYS A 207 6.56 -2.89 -7.83
N ALA A 208 5.75 -1.84 -7.92
CA ALA A 208 6.13 -0.50 -7.47
C ALA A 208 6.35 -0.46 -5.97
N ALA A 209 5.46 -1.09 -5.19
CA ALA A 209 5.58 -1.20 -3.75
C ALA A 209 6.90 -1.86 -3.35
N THR A 210 7.29 -2.95 -4.03
CA THR A 210 8.55 -3.64 -3.77
C THR A 210 9.76 -2.74 -4.06
N ALA A 211 9.72 -1.91 -5.09
CA ALA A 211 10.83 -1.02 -5.47
C ALA A 211 11.19 0.02 -4.39
N ILE A 212 10.19 0.47 -3.62
CA ILE A 212 10.36 1.38 -2.48
C ILE A 212 10.47 0.65 -1.14
N GLY A 213 10.49 -0.70 -1.14
CA GLY A 213 10.50 -1.50 0.09
C GLY A 213 9.22 -1.34 0.91
N GLY A 214 8.09 -1.06 0.25
CA GLY A 214 6.76 -0.86 0.83
C GLY A 214 5.83 -2.04 0.62
N THR A 215 4.53 -1.76 0.63
CA THR A 215 3.44 -2.71 0.31
C THR A 215 2.37 -2.05 -0.56
N THR A 216 1.40 -2.77 -1.10
CA THR A 216 0.32 -2.12 -1.85
C THR A 216 -0.57 -1.30 -0.93
N VAL A 217 -1.21 -0.24 -1.43
CA VAL A 217 -2.18 0.57 -0.66
C VAL A 217 -3.28 -0.31 -0.06
N HIS A 218 -3.79 -1.25 -0.86
CA HIS A 218 -4.81 -2.22 -0.44
C HIS A 218 -4.37 -3.04 0.77
N ASN A 219 -3.15 -3.58 0.75
CA ASN A 219 -2.61 -4.34 1.87
C ASN A 219 -2.27 -3.43 3.05
N ALA A 220 -1.67 -2.25 2.80
CA ALA A 220 -1.26 -1.32 3.83
C ALA A 220 -2.43 -0.92 4.74
N LEU A 221 -3.54 -0.57 4.12
CA LEU A 221 -4.70 -0.02 4.81
C LEU A 221 -5.83 -1.03 4.97
N SER A 222 -5.63 -2.29 4.60
CA SER A 222 -6.65 -3.34 4.61
C SER A 222 -7.94 -2.90 3.91
N ILE A 223 -7.79 -2.35 2.70
CA ILE A 223 -8.86 -1.91 1.81
C ILE A 223 -9.15 -3.03 0.80
N SER A 224 -10.41 -3.45 0.70
CA SER A 224 -10.84 -4.44 -0.28
C SER A 224 -11.09 -3.79 -1.64
N LEU A 225 -10.85 -4.53 -2.73
CA LEU A 225 -10.98 -4.05 -4.11
C LEU A 225 -12.38 -3.54 -4.46
N SER A 226 -13.42 -4.05 -3.80
CA SER A 226 -14.81 -3.75 -4.14
C SER A 226 -15.43 -2.63 -3.30
N ARG A 227 -15.09 -2.55 -2.01
CA ARG A 227 -15.63 -1.55 -1.07
C ARG A 227 -14.78 -1.45 0.18
N LEU A 228 -14.87 -0.29 0.84
CA LEU A 228 -14.32 -0.09 2.17
C LEU A 228 -15.18 -0.84 3.20
N LEU A 229 -14.67 -1.97 3.68
CA LEU A 229 -15.26 -2.71 4.79
C LEU A 229 -14.79 -2.12 6.13
N PRO A 230 -15.58 -2.21 7.22
CA PRO A 230 -15.07 -1.88 8.54
C PRO A 230 -13.94 -2.85 8.94
N LEU A 231 -12.98 -2.36 9.73
CA LEU A 231 -12.03 -3.23 10.40
C LEU A 231 -12.72 -3.99 11.53
N ASN A 232 -12.37 -5.27 11.72
CA ASN A 232 -12.74 -5.97 12.95
C ASN A 232 -12.09 -5.28 14.16
N ILE A 233 -12.62 -5.53 15.36
CA ILE A 233 -12.22 -4.82 16.59
C ILE A 233 -10.72 -5.00 16.85
N GLU A 234 -10.21 -6.23 16.77
CA GLU A 234 -8.79 -6.54 17.01
C GLU A 234 -7.85 -5.81 16.03
N LYS A 235 -8.13 -5.88 14.74
CA LYS A 235 -7.32 -5.21 13.71
C LYS A 235 -7.44 -3.70 13.85
N ALA A 236 -8.60 -3.16 14.18
CA ALA A 236 -8.75 -1.73 14.46
C ALA A 236 -7.87 -1.28 15.65
N HIS A 237 -7.77 -2.09 16.71
CA HIS A 237 -6.85 -1.79 17.82
C HIS A 237 -5.38 -1.87 17.42
N GLN A 238 -4.98 -2.88 16.63
CA GLN A 238 -3.61 -2.99 16.14
C GLN A 238 -3.23 -1.81 15.24
N TYR A 239 -4.14 -1.40 14.33
CA TYR A 239 -3.95 -0.23 13.48
C TYR A 239 -3.85 1.05 14.32
N ARG A 240 -4.70 1.24 15.33
CA ARG A 240 -4.60 2.40 16.24
C ARG A 240 -3.24 2.47 16.92
N ALA A 241 -2.80 1.37 17.53
CA ALA A 241 -1.52 1.31 18.22
C ALA A 241 -0.34 1.58 17.26
N LEU A 242 -0.40 1.08 16.03
CA LEU A 242 0.64 1.33 15.03
C LEU A 242 0.62 2.80 14.58
N PHE A 243 -0.56 3.36 14.30
CA PHE A 243 -0.72 4.70 13.73
C PHE A 243 -0.48 5.83 14.74
N GLU A 244 -0.36 5.54 16.03
CA GLU A 244 0.21 6.48 17.00
C GLU A 244 1.70 6.80 16.69
N LEU A 245 2.42 5.81 16.15
CA LEU A 245 3.83 5.92 15.76
C LEU A 245 3.99 6.50 14.35
N ILE A 246 3.08 6.19 13.44
CA ILE A 246 3.12 6.67 12.05
C ILE A 246 2.81 8.17 11.98
N LYS A 247 3.69 8.93 11.32
CA LYS A 247 3.52 10.37 11.06
C LYS A 247 3.19 10.68 9.60
N VAL A 248 3.58 9.80 8.68
CA VAL A 248 3.37 10.01 7.24
C VAL A 248 2.96 8.73 6.51
N ILE A 249 2.16 8.93 5.45
CA ILE A 249 1.90 7.92 4.43
C ILE A 249 2.47 8.41 3.11
N ILE A 250 3.29 7.56 2.49
CA ILE A 250 3.92 7.83 1.20
C ILE A 250 3.31 6.87 0.19
N ILE A 251 2.69 7.40 -0.86
CA ILE A 251 2.05 6.63 -1.92
C ILE A 251 2.77 6.88 -3.25
N ASP A 252 3.41 5.85 -3.80
CA ASP A 252 4.00 5.87 -5.14
C ASP A 252 3.02 5.36 -6.21
N GLU A 253 3.25 5.76 -7.46
CA GLU A 253 2.39 5.43 -8.60
C GLU A 253 0.92 5.83 -8.39
N VAL A 254 0.69 7.06 -7.87
CA VAL A 254 -0.65 7.60 -7.59
C VAL A 254 -1.47 7.82 -8.87
N SER A 255 -0.84 7.88 -10.04
CA SER A 255 -1.53 7.93 -11.35
C SER A 255 -2.43 6.71 -11.59
N MET A 256 -2.15 5.59 -10.93
CA MET A 256 -2.99 4.38 -10.95
C MET A 256 -3.96 4.28 -9.76
N VAL A 257 -4.04 5.29 -8.90
CA VAL A 257 -4.98 5.36 -7.78
C VAL A 257 -6.21 6.15 -8.23
N SER A 258 -7.39 5.50 -8.22
CA SER A 258 -8.64 6.17 -8.59
C SER A 258 -9.10 7.15 -7.51
N SER A 259 -10.00 8.08 -7.88
CA SER A 259 -10.62 9.01 -6.93
C SER A 259 -11.35 8.29 -5.80
N GLU A 260 -12.02 7.18 -6.11
CA GLU A 260 -12.74 6.37 -5.15
C GLU A 260 -11.77 5.70 -4.16
N LEU A 261 -10.64 5.19 -4.65
CA LEU A 261 -9.63 4.60 -3.78
C LEU A 261 -9.00 5.66 -2.87
N LEU A 262 -8.73 6.87 -3.38
CA LEU A 262 -8.21 7.96 -2.55
C LEU A 262 -9.19 8.39 -1.45
N GLU A 263 -10.49 8.42 -1.76
CA GLU A 263 -11.53 8.67 -0.75
C GLU A 263 -11.56 7.55 0.30
N GLN A 264 -11.45 6.29 -0.11
CA GLN A 264 -11.39 5.15 0.81
C GLN A 264 -10.15 5.20 1.72
N ILE A 265 -9.00 5.64 1.19
CA ILE A 265 -7.78 5.88 1.98
C ILE A 265 -8.08 6.93 3.05
N ASN A 266 -8.59 8.10 2.66
CA ASN A 266 -8.92 9.19 3.59
C ASN A 266 -9.88 8.74 4.70
N GLU A 267 -10.97 8.06 4.35
CA GLU A 267 -11.94 7.56 5.34
C GLU A 267 -11.33 6.49 6.25
N ARG A 268 -10.56 5.54 5.69
CA ARG A 268 -9.88 4.53 6.51
C ARG A 268 -8.95 5.16 7.54
N LEU A 269 -8.19 6.18 7.16
CA LEU A 269 -7.26 6.86 8.08
C LEU A 269 -7.99 7.62 9.18
N LYS A 270 -9.10 8.30 8.86
CA LYS A 270 -9.97 8.92 9.87
C LYS A 270 -10.51 7.90 10.86
N HIS A 271 -10.93 6.72 10.40
CA HIS A 271 -11.40 5.64 11.26
C HIS A 271 -10.29 5.07 12.16
N ILE A 272 -9.07 4.96 11.64
CA ILE A 272 -7.91 4.49 12.40
C ILE A 272 -7.54 5.52 13.47
N THR A 273 -7.32 6.79 13.11
CA THR A 273 -6.85 7.83 14.05
C THR A 273 -7.94 8.41 14.94
N GLY A 274 -9.22 8.24 14.57
CA GLY A 274 -10.37 8.85 15.24
C GLY A 274 -10.56 10.34 14.92
N LEU A 275 -9.76 10.91 14.01
CA LEU A 275 -9.79 12.34 13.67
C LEU A 275 -10.61 12.62 12.40
N PHE A 276 -11.94 12.49 12.51
CA PHE A 276 -12.88 12.58 11.38
C PHE A 276 -12.95 13.94 10.67
N THR A 277 -12.60 15.02 11.37
CA THR A 277 -12.64 16.39 10.82
C THR A 277 -11.36 16.77 10.08
N LYS A 278 -10.28 16.00 10.25
CA LYS A 278 -9.00 16.25 9.58
C LYS A 278 -8.89 15.39 8.33
N ALA A 279 -8.33 15.96 7.26
CA ALA A 279 -7.96 15.19 6.07
C ALA A 279 -6.95 14.10 6.46
N PHE A 280 -7.13 12.90 5.90
CA PHE A 280 -6.28 11.73 6.12
C PHE A 280 -6.04 11.41 7.60
N GLY A 281 -7.03 11.69 8.44
CA GLY A 281 -6.93 11.46 9.88
C GLY A 281 -5.88 12.32 10.57
N GLY A 282 -5.43 13.43 9.96
CA GLY A 282 -4.43 14.34 10.50
C GLY A 282 -2.97 13.92 10.29
N LEU A 283 -2.72 12.90 9.47
CA LEU A 283 -1.39 12.45 9.10
C LEU A 283 -0.83 13.25 7.93
N ASP A 284 0.49 13.30 7.81
CA ASP A 284 1.13 13.77 6.59
C ASP A 284 0.89 12.77 5.46
N GLU A 285 0.71 13.27 4.25
CA GLU A 285 0.53 12.46 3.05
C GLU A 285 1.39 13.00 1.90
N ILE A 286 2.20 12.12 1.32
CA ILE A 286 3.10 12.46 0.21
C ILE A 286 2.83 11.50 -0.95
N LEU A 287 2.24 12.04 -2.00
CA LEU A 287 1.85 11.31 -3.20
C LEU A 287 2.90 11.49 -4.30
N PHE A 288 3.30 10.42 -4.96
CA PHE A 288 4.22 10.42 -6.08
C PHE A 288 3.54 9.84 -7.33
N GLY A 289 3.71 10.48 -8.47
CA GLY A 289 3.15 10.01 -9.75
C GLY A 289 3.66 10.76 -10.96
N ASP A 290 3.09 10.47 -12.12
CA ASP A 290 3.26 11.18 -13.38
C ASP A 290 1.95 11.22 -14.18
#